data_AF-A6QBL2-F1
#
_entry.id   AF-A6QBL2-F1
#
_cell.length_a   1.000
_cell.length_b   1.000
_cell.length_c   1.000
_cell.angle_alpha   90.00
_cell.angle_beta   90.00
_cell.angle_gamma   90.00
#
_symmetry.space_group_name_H-M   'P 1'
#
loop_
_entity.id
_entity.type
_entity.pdbx_description
1 polymer ?
#
loop_
_entity_poly.entity_id
_entity_poly.type
_entity_poly.pdbx_seq_one_letter_code
_entity_poly.pdbx_strand_id
1 'polypeptide(L)'
;MQEHNLTKVAILGRPNVGKSSLFNRLARQRDAITSDVSGTTRDIKKRLVTISGNREFEVIDTGGIDYSSELFSKVADFSLKAADMADVIIYMVDGKTLPDEEDRELFYKLQALGKPLALVVNKIDNDKEEERYWEFLEFGADATFPMSVSHNRYFNDFYAWLEQYIPAVEEKKPLELTEDEIDPFEEIVRDINSTAEEADNKISVAIIGRVNTGKSSLLNALLGEERSVVSDVAGTTIDPIDETIEHNDYEITFVDTAGIRKRSKIVGIEKYALGRTEAMLEKADIALLIIDATVGVTELDERVAGLIEKFRLSALIVINKWDIRGEKTYEEAVDDIRDELKFLHYAPLITISAKTGMRVNKILDQITAIYERYKQRISTSKLNDVLREAMQRHHVPSYNGALVKIKFATQYETKPPKIALITNRPDGLHFSYKRYLANYIRSKFDFEGVPLDIVARKRGERFEEDE
;
A
#
# COMPACT_ATOMS: atom_id res chain seq x y z
N MET A 1 -4.01 14.63 -23.72
CA MET A 1 -2.94 13.93 -22.99
C MET A 1 -1.69 14.01 -23.86
N GLN A 2 -0.65 14.73 -23.42
CA GLN A 2 0.68 14.65 -24.04
C GLN A 2 1.43 13.54 -23.30
N GLU A 3 1.92 12.54 -24.01
CA GLU A 3 2.81 11.52 -23.44
C GLU A 3 4.07 12.22 -22.88
N HIS A 4 4.31 12.10 -21.57
CA HIS A 4 5.59 12.51 -20.99
C HIS A 4 6.67 11.53 -21.46
N ASN A 5 7.51 11.96 -22.40
CA ASN A 5 8.61 11.15 -22.91
C ASN A 5 9.79 11.28 -21.93
N LEU A 6 9.97 10.29 -21.06
CA LEU A 6 11.03 10.25 -20.04
C LEU A 6 12.40 9.98 -20.65
N THR A 7 13.44 10.61 -20.11
CA THR A 7 14.84 10.32 -20.48
C THR A 7 15.15 8.85 -20.23
N LYS A 8 15.69 8.15 -21.22
CA LYS A 8 16.07 6.74 -21.13
C LYS A 8 17.56 6.60 -20.85
N VAL A 9 17.91 5.83 -19.82
CA VAL A 9 19.28 5.61 -19.38
C VAL A 9 19.62 4.13 -19.49
N ALA A 10 20.57 3.76 -20.34
CA ALA A 10 21.00 2.37 -20.50
C ALA A 10 22.23 2.06 -19.64
N ILE A 11 22.16 0.95 -18.88
CA ILE A 11 23.32 0.40 -18.17
C ILE A 11 23.88 -0.76 -19.01
N LEU A 12 25.10 -0.55 -19.51
CA LEU A 12 25.82 -1.44 -20.43
C LEU A 12 27.14 -1.91 -19.80
N GLY A 13 27.74 -2.94 -20.39
CA GLY A 13 29.02 -3.51 -19.94
C GLY A 13 29.00 -5.04 -19.92
N ARG A 14 30.16 -5.66 -19.72
CA ARG A 14 30.31 -7.12 -19.70
C ARG A 14 29.55 -7.80 -18.55
N PRO A 15 29.27 -9.12 -18.63
CA PRO A 15 28.74 -9.88 -17.51
C PRO A 15 29.60 -9.69 -16.24
N ASN A 16 28.98 -9.75 -15.06
CA ASN A 16 29.66 -9.71 -13.74
C ASN A 16 30.39 -8.42 -13.34
N VAL A 17 30.35 -7.35 -14.14
CA VAL A 17 30.89 -6.02 -13.77
C VAL A 17 30.05 -5.28 -12.71
N GLY A 18 28.84 -5.78 -12.42
CA GLY A 18 27.95 -5.24 -11.39
C GLY A 18 26.78 -4.40 -11.90
N LYS A 19 26.41 -4.53 -13.18
CA LYS A 19 25.26 -3.85 -13.80
C LYS A 19 23.96 -4.01 -13.01
N SER A 20 23.57 -5.25 -12.72
CA SER A 20 22.33 -5.53 -11.98
C SER A 20 22.38 -4.99 -10.54
N SER A 21 23.58 -4.89 -9.94
CA SER A 21 23.74 -4.27 -8.62
C SER A 21 23.50 -2.76 -8.69
N LEU A 22 24.04 -2.07 -9.70
CA LEU A 22 23.81 -0.65 -9.91
C LEU A 22 22.35 -0.38 -10.28
N PHE A 23 21.78 -1.18 -11.20
CA PHE A 23 20.38 -1.12 -11.59
C PHE A 23 19.45 -1.25 -10.39
N ASN A 24 19.64 -2.29 -9.57
CA ASN A 24 18.83 -2.50 -8.37
C ASN A 24 19.04 -1.37 -7.35
N ARG A 25 20.23 -0.79 -7.28
CA ARG A 25 20.51 0.34 -6.38
C ARG A 25 19.79 1.61 -6.81
N LEU A 26 19.88 1.96 -8.09
CA LEU A 26 19.16 3.08 -8.69
C LEU A 26 17.65 2.89 -8.54
N ALA A 27 17.16 1.67 -8.76
CA ALA A 27 15.76 1.32 -8.57
C ALA A 27 15.28 1.25 -7.11
N ARG A 28 16.19 1.25 -6.12
CA ARG A 28 15.86 1.15 -4.67
C ARG A 28 15.90 2.50 -3.94
N GLN A 29 16.15 3.62 -4.65
CA GLN A 29 16.22 4.94 -4.01
C GLN A 29 14.86 5.55 -3.62
N ARG A 30 13.76 4.78 -3.73
CA ARG A 30 12.61 4.83 -2.81
C ARG A 30 12.12 3.43 -2.45
N ASP A 31 11.67 3.31 -1.21
CA ASP A 31 10.86 2.22 -0.69
C ASP A 31 9.67 1.95 -1.62
N ALA A 32 9.53 0.67 -1.97
CA ALA A 32 8.35 0.00 -2.51
C ALA A 32 7.52 0.76 -3.56
N ILE A 33 7.82 0.52 -4.84
CA ILE A 33 6.90 -0.06 -5.86
C ILE A 33 7.79 -0.34 -7.09
N THR A 34 7.94 -1.61 -7.45
CA THR A 34 8.48 -2.01 -8.76
C THR A 34 7.30 -2.46 -9.60
N SER A 35 6.89 -1.67 -10.59
CA SER A 35 6.02 -2.16 -11.65
C SER A 35 6.88 -2.89 -12.69
N ASP A 36 6.71 -4.20 -12.79
CA ASP A 36 7.21 -4.95 -13.94
C ASP A 36 6.17 -4.79 -15.06
N VAL A 37 6.37 -3.82 -15.95
CA VAL A 37 5.58 -3.73 -17.19
C VAL A 37 6.00 -4.88 -18.09
N SER A 38 5.28 -5.99 -18.01
CA SER A 38 5.48 -7.15 -18.88
C SER A 38 4.98 -6.83 -20.31
N GLY A 39 5.82 -6.14 -21.07
CA GLY A 39 5.72 -6.09 -22.52
C GLY A 39 6.27 -7.40 -23.09
N THR A 40 5.47 -8.10 -23.90
CA THR A 40 5.88 -9.31 -24.61
C THR A 40 6.97 -9.03 -25.65
N THR A 41 8.23 -8.95 -25.20
CA THR A 41 9.47 -9.26 -25.93
C THR A 41 10.54 -9.57 -24.88
N ARG A 42 11.14 -10.75 -24.95
CA ARG A 42 11.75 -11.49 -23.83
C ARG A 42 12.86 -10.83 -22.98
N ASP A 43 13.38 -9.64 -23.27
CA ASP A 43 14.82 -9.43 -22.97
C ASP A 43 15.30 -8.03 -22.51
N ILE A 44 14.44 -7.09 -22.09
CA ILE A 44 14.92 -5.79 -21.56
C ILE A 44 14.12 -5.38 -20.31
N LYS A 45 14.80 -5.27 -19.15
CA LYS A 45 14.16 -4.79 -17.92
C LYS A 45 14.18 -3.27 -17.90
N LYS A 46 13.01 -2.66 -17.85
CA LYS A 46 12.84 -1.21 -17.73
C LYS A 46 12.33 -0.88 -16.34
N ARG A 47 12.87 0.17 -15.72
CA ARG A 47 12.38 0.69 -14.43
C ARG A 47 12.41 2.20 -14.40
N LEU A 48 11.38 2.79 -13.82
CA LEU A 48 11.39 4.21 -13.49
C LEU A 48 12.30 4.45 -12.29
N VAL A 49 13.16 5.46 -12.38
CA VAL A 49 14.06 5.89 -11.32
C VAL A 49 13.91 7.38 -11.09
N THR A 50 13.82 7.78 -9.82
CA THR A 50 13.78 9.18 -9.40
C THR A 50 15.02 9.49 -8.57
N ILE A 51 15.79 10.49 -9.00
CA ILE A 51 16.95 11.03 -8.25
C ILE A 51 16.65 12.43 -7.70
N SER A 52 17.63 13.04 -7.05
CA SER A 52 17.54 14.37 -6.44
C SER A 52 16.95 15.42 -7.40
N GLY A 53 16.15 16.33 -6.84
CA GLY A 53 15.50 17.39 -7.62
C GLY A 53 14.34 16.91 -8.49
N ASN A 54 13.69 15.79 -8.12
CA ASN A 54 12.54 15.22 -8.83
C ASN A 54 12.81 14.91 -10.31
N ARG A 55 14.02 14.41 -10.56
CA ARG A 55 14.49 14.02 -11.89
C ARG A 55 14.12 12.56 -12.11
N GLU A 56 13.14 12.32 -12.97
CA GLU A 56 12.64 11.00 -13.31
C GLU A 56 13.19 10.52 -14.65
N PHE A 57 13.59 9.26 -14.73
CA PHE A 57 14.12 8.65 -15.94
C PHE A 57 13.83 7.14 -15.99
N GLU A 58 13.76 6.59 -17.19
CA GLU A 58 13.62 5.15 -17.42
C GLU A 58 15.01 4.51 -17.50
N VAL A 59 15.37 3.66 -16.54
CA VAL A 59 16.59 2.85 -16.62
C VAL A 59 16.31 1.54 -17.35
N ILE A 60 17.18 1.25 -18.31
CA ILE A 60 17.16 0.06 -19.14
C ILE A 60 18.32 -0.86 -18.72
N ASP A 61 18.02 -2.00 -18.10
CA ASP A 61 19.01 -3.05 -17.82
C ASP A 61 19.06 -4.05 -18.98
N THR A 62 20.21 -4.10 -19.63
CA THR A 62 20.54 -5.07 -20.69
C THR A 62 21.04 -6.41 -20.13
N GLY A 63 21.24 -6.50 -18.81
CA GLY A 63 21.79 -7.67 -18.11
C GLY A 63 20.79 -8.78 -17.80
N GLY A 64 19.50 -8.62 -18.12
CA GLY A 64 18.46 -9.64 -17.89
C GLY A 64 18.50 -10.84 -18.84
N ILE A 65 19.38 -10.82 -19.83
CA ILE A 65 19.60 -11.90 -20.78
C ILE A 65 20.79 -12.69 -20.24
N ASP A 66 20.58 -13.97 -19.95
CA ASP A 66 21.58 -14.86 -19.37
C ASP A 66 22.70 -15.15 -20.39
N TYR A 67 23.67 -14.23 -20.49
CA TYR A 67 24.81 -14.31 -21.40
C TYR A 67 25.97 -15.13 -20.83
N SER A 68 25.68 -16.15 -20.04
CA SER A 68 26.72 -17.00 -19.46
C SER A 68 27.49 -17.82 -20.53
N SER A 69 27.10 -17.77 -21.81
CA SER A 69 27.72 -18.55 -22.91
C SER A 69 27.81 -17.91 -24.30
N GLU A 70 27.53 -16.61 -24.49
CA GLU A 70 27.48 -16.01 -25.83
C GLU A 70 28.77 -15.28 -26.28
N LEU A 71 29.07 -15.31 -27.59
CA LEU A 71 30.19 -14.61 -28.24
C LEU A 71 30.15 -13.09 -27.97
N PHE A 72 31.33 -12.48 -27.75
CA PHE A 72 31.49 -11.02 -27.52
C PHE A 72 30.81 -10.16 -28.59
N SER A 73 30.82 -10.60 -29.86
CA SER A 73 30.14 -9.91 -30.96
C SER A 73 28.64 -9.69 -30.73
N LYS A 74 27.95 -10.66 -30.10
CA LYS A 74 26.53 -10.50 -29.75
C LYS A 74 26.32 -9.48 -28.65
N VAL A 75 27.18 -9.48 -27.62
CA VAL A 75 27.12 -8.50 -26.52
C VAL A 75 27.32 -7.08 -27.04
N ALA A 76 28.24 -6.90 -27.98
CA ALA A 76 28.46 -5.62 -28.66
C ALA A 76 27.23 -5.18 -29.47
N ASP A 77 26.63 -6.05 -30.28
CA ASP A 77 25.44 -5.74 -31.08
C ASP A 77 24.23 -5.37 -30.21
N PHE A 78 24.00 -6.08 -29.11
CA PHE A 78 22.94 -5.75 -28.16
C PHE A 78 23.20 -4.43 -27.43
N SER A 79 24.45 -4.19 -27.02
CA SER A 79 24.83 -2.93 -26.38
C SER A 79 24.60 -1.74 -27.31
N LEU A 80 24.91 -1.88 -28.61
CA LEU A 80 24.66 -0.84 -29.61
C LEU A 80 23.16 -0.59 -29.83
N LYS A 81 22.33 -1.64 -29.88
CA LYS A 81 20.87 -1.49 -29.98
C LYS A 81 20.25 -0.81 -28.76
N ALA A 82 20.69 -1.20 -27.56
CA ALA A 82 20.21 -0.58 -26.33
C ALA A 82 20.67 0.89 -26.22
N ALA A 83 21.90 1.18 -26.65
CA ALA A 83 22.42 2.53 -26.74
C ALA A 83 21.65 3.39 -27.75
N ASP A 84 21.19 2.82 -28.87
CA ASP A 84 20.36 3.53 -29.85
C ASP A 84 19.00 3.95 -29.27
N MET A 85 18.44 3.13 -28.39
CA MET A 85 17.16 3.40 -27.71
C MET A 85 17.26 4.32 -26.48
N ALA A 86 18.47 4.59 -25.99
CA ALA A 86 18.72 5.39 -24.79
C ALA A 86 19.14 6.83 -25.13
N ASP A 87 18.85 7.76 -24.22
CA ASP A 87 19.29 9.16 -24.30
C ASP A 87 20.62 9.37 -23.56
N VAL A 88 20.88 8.57 -22.50
CA VAL A 88 22.13 8.57 -21.73
C VAL A 88 22.65 7.15 -21.60
N ILE A 89 23.96 6.97 -21.69
CA ILE A 89 24.62 5.67 -21.63
C ILE A 89 25.56 5.62 -20.42
N ILE A 90 25.44 4.55 -19.62
CA ILE A 90 26.35 4.21 -18.54
C ILE A 90 27.07 2.92 -18.93
N TYR A 91 28.36 3.00 -19.22
CA TYR A 91 29.19 1.84 -19.52
C TYR A 91 29.97 1.42 -18.27
N MET A 92 29.71 0.21 -17.76
CA MET A 92 30.33 -0.31 -16.55
C MET A 92 31.45 -1.30 -16.85
N VAL A 93 32.58 -1.13 -16.16
CA VAL A 93 33.73 -2.04 -16.16
C VAL A 93 34.08 -2.48 -14.74
N ASP A 94 34.80 -3.60 -14.61
CA ASP A 94 35.26 -4.12 -13.34
C ASP A 94 36.65 -3.55 -12.98
N GLY A 95 36.72 -2.72 -11.95
CA GLY A 95 37.94 -2.10 -11.45
C GLY A 95 38.91 -3.05 -10.74
N LYS A 96 38.53 -4.32 -10.52
CA LYS A 96 39.44 -5.36 -9.99
C LYS A 96 40.32 -5.95 -11.08
N THR A 97 39.95 -5.80 -12.34
CA THR A 97 40.71 -6.23 -13.52
C THR A 97 41.37 -5.04 -14.21
N LEU A 98 42.37 -5.31 -15.06
CA LEU A 98 42.96 -4.28 -15.91
C LEU A 98 41.96 -3.86 -17.01
N PRO A 99 42.09 -2.63 -17.57
CA PRO A 99 41.42 -2.22 -18.80
C PRO A 99 41.50 -3.28 -19.90
N ASP A 100 40.34 -3.73 -20.38
CA ASP A 100 40.26 -4.70 -21.46
C ASP A 100 40.12 -4.00 -22.83
N GLU A 101 40.84 -4.51 -23.83
CA GLU A 101 40.87 -3.92 -25.16
C GLU A 101 39.50 -4.01 -25.87
N GLU A 102 38.73 -5.07 -25.64
CA GLU A 102 37.41 -5.20 -26.27
C GLU A 102 36.38 -4.26 -25.60
N ASP A 103 36.48 -4.06 -24.28
CA ASP A 103 35.67 -3.05 -23.56
C ASP A 103 35.96 -1.65 -24.11
N ARG A 104 37.24 -1.36 -24.41
CA ARG A 104 37.67 -0.09 -25.01
C ARG A 104 37.13 0.08 -26.42
N GLU A 105 37.20 -0.94 -27.27
CA GLU A 105 36.63 -0.90 -28.62
C GLU A 105 35.12 -0.64 -28.60
N LEU A 106 34.38 -1.31 -27.71
CA LEU A 106 32.94 -1.09 -27.56
C LEU A 106 32.64 0.32 -27.03
N PHE A 107 33.41 0.79 -26.05
CA PHE A 107 33.28 2.14 -25.52
C PHE A 107 33.45 3.21 -26.62
N TYR A 108 34.45 3.09 -27.49
CA TYR A 108 34.63 4.03 -28.60
C TYR A 108 33.50 3.98 -29.63
N LYS A 109 32.94 2.79 -29.91
CA LYS A 109 31.76 2.67 -30.76
C LYS A 109 30.54 3.36 -30.15
N LEU A 110 30.36 3.26 -28.83
CA LEU A 110 29.29 3.95 -28.11
C LEU A 110 29.52 5.47 -28.10
N GLN A 111 30.77 5.92 -27.92
CA GLN A 111 31.13 7.34 -27.95
C GLN A 111 30.84 7.97 -29.33
N ALA A 112 31.07 7.23 -30.41
CA ALA A 112 30.78 7.67 -31.78
C ALA A 112 29.28 7.91 -32.05
N LEU A 113 28.36 7.44 -31.19
CA LEU A 113 26.93 7.73 -31.28
C LEU A 113 26.59 9.18 -30.90
N GLY A 114 27.52 9.92 -30.29
CA GLY A 114 27.33 11.33 -29.92
C GLY A 114 26.36 11.57 -28.76
N LYS A 115 26.03 10.53 -27.99
CA LYS A 115 25.15 10.59 -26.82
C LYS A 115 25.98 10.77 -25.53
N PRO A 116 25.42 11.38 -24.47
CA PRO A 116 26.06 11.41 -23.15
C PRO A 116 26.46 10.01 -22.68
N LEU A 117 27.76 9.81 -22.44
CA LEU A 117 28.35 8.52 -22.10
C LEU A 117 29.25 8.65 -20.86
N ALA A 118 28.93 7.88 -19.82
CA ALA A 118 29.77 7.77 -18.62
C ALA A 118 30.48 6.41 -18.57
N LEU A 119 31.78 6.43 -18.27
CA LEU A 119 32.54 5.25 -17.88
C LEU A 119 32.49 5.09 -16.37
N VAL A 120 31.89 4.00 -15.91
CA VAL A 120 31.79 3.65 -14.49
C VAL A 120 32.73 2.49 -14.18
N VAL A 121 33.75 2.76 -13.38
CA VAL A 121 34.69 1.74 -12.90
C VAL A 121 34.21 1.24 -11.56
N ASN A 122 33.54 0.09 -11.55
CA ASN A 122 32.89 -0.45 -10.35
C ASN A 122 33.84 -1.37 -9.55
N LYS A 123 33.50 -1.65 -8.28
CA LYS A 123 34.26 -2.49 -7.33
C LYS A 123 35.56 -1.84 -6.81
N ILE A 124 35.57 -0.50 -6.72
CA ILE A 124 36.62 0.27 -6.02
C ILE A 124 36.32 0.29 -4.51
N ASP A 125 36.56 -0.83 -3.85
CA ASP A 125 36.16 -1.10 -2.47
C ASP A 125 37.18 -0.52 -1.46
N ASN A 126 38.46 -0.38 -1.85
CA ASN A 126 39.56 0.11 -1.01
C ASN A 126 40.59 0.98 -1.77
N ASP A 127 41.47 1.64 -1.04
CA ASP A 127 42.43 2.64 -1.56
C ASP A 127 43.44 2.03 -2.56
N LYS A 128 43.76 0.73 -2.45
CA LYS A 128 44.62 0.03 -3.42
C LYS A 128 43.91 -0.19 -4.76
N GLU A 129 42.59 -0.27 -4.77
CA GLU A 129 41.79 -0.34 -5.98
C GLU A 129 41.58 1.07 -6.56
N GLU A 130 41.54 2.10 -5.72
CA GLU A 130 41.53 3.51 -6.14
C GLU A 130 42.81 3.91 -6.91
N GLU A 131 43.97 3.36 -6.55
CA GLU A 131 45.20 3.53 -7.35
C GLU A 131 45.09 2.90 -8.75
N ARG A 132 44.33 1.80 -8.91
CA ARG A 132 44.15 1.15 -10.21
C ARG A 132 43.17 1.89 -11.11
N TYR A 133 42.27 2.68 -10.53
CA TYR A 133 41.35 3.52 -11.30
C TYR A 133 42.09 4.44 -12.29
N TRP A 134 43.30 4.89 -11.96
CA TRP A 134 44.12 5.72 -12.84
C TRP A 134 44.42 5.07 -14.21
N GLU A 135 44.51 3.74 -14.27
CA GLU A 135 44.73 3.00 -15.51
C GLU A 135 43.53 3.08 -16.46
N PHE A 136 42.31 3.26 -15.92
CA PHE A 136 41.09 3.39 -16.72
C PHE A 136 40.94 4.77 -17.37
N LEU A 137 41.74 5.77 -17.00
CA LEU A 137 41.76 7.05 -17.72
C LEU A 137 42.27 6.90 -19.16
N GLU A 138 43.00 5.83 -19.47
CA GLU A 138 43.43 5.50 -20.83
C GLU A 138 42.25 5.25 -21.79
N PHE A 139 41.04 4.99 -21.28
CA PHE A 139 39.82 4.97 -22.09
C PHE A 139 39.54 6.31 -22.77
N GLY A 140 40.09 7.43 -22.28
CA GLY A 140 39.86 8.76 -22.87
C GLY A 140 38.41 9.23 -22.75
N ALA A 141 37.69 8.73 -21.74
CA ALA A 141 36.30 9.08 -21.49
C ALA A 141 36.19 10.45 -20.82
N ASP A 142 35.36 11.33 -21.37
CA ASP A 142 35.13 12.69 -20.85
C ASP A 142 34.49 12.69 -19.46
N ALA A 143 33.71 11.64 -19.15
CA ALA A 143 33.06 11.44 -17.87
C ALA A 143 33.39 10.04 -17.34
N THR A 144 34.26 9.98 -16.33
CA THR A 144 34.72 8.74 -15.70
C THR A 144 34.49 8.80 -14.19
N PHE A 145 33.92 7.75 -13.61
CA PHE A 145 33.56 7.69 -12.19
C PHE A 145 34.05 6.39 -11.54
N PRO A 146 34.88 6.47 -10.47
CA PRO A 146 35.15 5.32 -9.62
C PRO A 146 33.92 5.06 -8.75
N MET A 147 33.50 3.81 -8.58
CA MET A 147 32.38 3.46 -7.70
C MET A 147 32.58 2.13 -6.99
N SER A 148 31.99 2.02 -5.80
CA SER A 148 31.72 0.71 -5.19
C SER A 148 30.24 0.61 -4.87
N VAL A 149 29.52 -0.13 -5.72
CA VAL A 149 28.09 -0.37 -5.53
C VAL A 149 27.81 -1.20 -4.28
N SER A 150 28.68 -2.16 -3.97
CA SER A 150 28.59 -3.02 -2.77
C SER A 150 28.81 -2.25 -1.48
N HIS A 151 29.76 -1.32 -1.44
CA HIS A 151 30.11 -0.56 -0.24
C HIS A 151 29.51 0.85 -0.17
N ASN A 152 28.69 1.24 -1.15
CA ASN A 152 28.07 2.57 -1.23
C ASN A 152 29.10 3.72 -1.22
N ARG A 153 30.15 3.62 -2.04
CA ARG A 153 31.19 4.66 -2.14
C ARG A 153 31.16 5.37 -3.49
N TYR A 154 31.51 6.66 -3.48
CA TYR A 154 31.77 7.50 -4.66
C TYR A 154 30.58 7.74 -5.62
N PHE A 155 29.36 7.85 -5.07
CA PHE A 155 28.16 8.07 -5.87
C PHE A 155 27.86 9.54 -6.22
N ASN A 156 28.37 10.49 -5.44
CA ASN A 156 27.94 11.89 -5.52
C ASN A 156 28.25 12.53 -6.87
N ASP A 157 29.49 12.37 -7.36
CA ASP A 157 29.92 12.96 -8.63
C ASP A 157 29.22 12.31 -9.83
N PHE A 158 28.98 10.99 -9.75
CA PHE A 158 28.20 10.25 -10.73
C PHE A 158 26.75 10.76 -10.81
N TYR A 159 26.08 10.95 -9.67
CA TYR A 159 24.73 11.53 -9.65
C TYR A 159 24.72 12.96 -10.15
N ALA A 160 25.67 13.80 -9.72
CA ALA A 160 25.76 15.19 -10.18
C ALA A 160 25.96 15.31 -11.70
N TRP A 161 26.71 14.38 -12.30
CA TRP A 161 26.84 14.29 -13.77
C TRP A 161 25.53 13.84 -14.41
N LEU A 162 24.89 12.79 -13.88
CA LEU A 162 23.65 12.24 -14.42
C LEU A 162 22.49 13.27 -14.38
N GLU A 163 22.44 14.09 -13.32
CA GLU A 163 21.47 15.20 -13.16
C GLU A 163 21.57 16.27 -14.26
N GLN A 164 22.70 16.40 -14.95
CA GLN A 164 22.85 17.38 -16.05
C GLN A 164 22.04 16.99 -17.29
N TYR A 165 21.75 15.69 -17.46
CA TYR A 165 21.12 15.13 -18.66
C TYR A 165 19.69 14.68 -18.43
N ILE A 166 19.29 14.46 -17.17
CA ILE A 166 17.89 14.20 -16.84
C ILE A 166 17.26 15.54 -16.49
N PRO A 167 16.32 16.06 -17.28
CA PRO A 167 15.65 17.30 -16.92
C PRO A 167 15.01 17.12 -15.54
N ALA A 168 15.21 18.09 -14.65
CA ALA A 168 14.31 18.22 -13.52
C ALA A 168 12.93 18.29 -14.14
N VAL A 169 12.03 17.41 -13.71
CA VAL A 169 10.63 17.65 -13.99
C VAL A 169 10.42 19.04 -13.41
N GLU A 170 10.22 20.03 -14.27
CA GLU A 170 9.79 21.33 -13.80
C GLU A 170 8.57 20.99 -12.96
N GLU A 171 8.69 21.15 -11.64
CA GLU A 171 7.54 21.58 -10.87
C GLU A 171 7.04 22.73 -11.71
N LYS A 172 5.91 22.52 -12.43
CA LYS A 172 5.13 23.65 -12.93
C LYS A 172 5.18 24.59 -11.75
N LYS A 173 5.88 25.73 -11.93
CA LYS A 173 6.09 26.71 -10.86
C LYS A 173 4.79 26.71 -10.10
N PRO A 174 4.78 26.57 -8.76
CA PRO A 174 3.53 26.80 -8.06
C PRO A 174 3.09 28.13 -8.62
N LEU A 175 1.94 28.13 -9.33
CA LEU A 175 1.33 29.39 -9.69
C LEU A 175 1.38 30.15 -8.36
N GLU A 176 1.76 31.42 -8.39
CA GLU A 176 1.24 32.27 -7.35
C GLU A 176 -0.27 32.29 -7.62
N LEU A 177 -0.94 31.21 -7.22
CA LEU A 177 -2.36 31.10 -7.14
C LEU A 177 -2.66 32.10 -6.04
N THR A 178 -3.07 33.31 -6.46
CA THR A 178 -3.99 34.11 -5.68
C THR A 178 -5.08 33.19 -5.13
N GLU A 179 -5.59 33.47 -3.93
CA GLU A 179 -6.46 32.59 -3.11
C GLU A 179 -7.70 31.98 -3.81
N ASP A 180 -7.91 32.28 -5.09
CA ASP A 180 -9.07 31.93 -5.92
C ASP A 180 -8.87 30.76 -6.90
N GLU A 181 -7.68 30.21 -7.11
CA GLU A 181 -7.52 29.03 -7.99
C GLU A 181 -7.62 27.72 -7.16
N ILE A 182 -8.62 26.90 -7.53
CA ILE A 182 -9.07 25.67 -6.84
C ILE A 182 -7.99 24.57 -6.95
N ASP A 183 -7.73 23.85 -5.86
CA ASP A 183 -6.72 22.78 -5.81
C ASP A 183 -7.11 21.63 -6.77
N PRO A 184 -6.23 21.09 -7.64
CA PRO A 184 -6.53 19.94 -8.50
C PRO A 184 -7.01 18.72 -7.71
N PHE A 185 -6.57 18.60 -6.46
CA PHE A 185 -7.05 17.60 -5.53
C PHE A 185 -8.50 17.86 -5.08
N GLU A 186 -8.86 19.12 -4.91
CA GLU A 186 -10.23 19.55 -4.63
C GLU A 186 -11.13 19.35 -5.85
N GLU A 187 -10.63 19.50 -7.07
CA GLU A 187 -11.36 19.17 -8.31
C GLU A 187 -11.64 17.66 -8.40
N ILE A 188 -10.64 16.79 -8.20
CA ILE A 188 -10.84 15.33 -8.16
C ILE A 188 -11.84 14.94 -7.06
N VAL A 189 -11.71 15.52 -5.87
CA VAL A 189 -12.64 15.27 -4.77
C VAL A 189 -14.04 15.81 -5.09
N ARG A 190 -14.17 16.96 -5.75
CA ARG A 190 -15.46 17.51 -6.21
C ARG A 190 -16.10 16.62 -7.26
N ASP A 191 -15.33 16.08 -8.19
CA ASP A 191 -15.82 15.16 -9.21
C ASP A 191 -16.34 13.87 -8.56
N ILE A 192 -15.59 13.29 -7.60
CA ILE A 192 -16.05 12.16 -6.77
C ILE A 192 -17.31 12.54 -5.97
N ASN A 193 -17.42 13.78 -5.50
CA ASN A 193 -18.58 14.28 -4.77
C ASN A 193 -19.79 14.57 -5.67
N SER A 194 -19.63 14.58 -7.00
CA SER A 194 -20.67 14.90 -7.97
C SER A 194 -21.38 13.67 -8.56
N THR A 195 -20.78 12.49 -8.43
CA THR A 195 -21.40 11.22 -8.78
C THR A 195 -22.56 10.92 -7.83
N ALA A 196 -23.76 10.75 -8.39
CA ALA A 196 -24.93 10.34 -7.64
C ALA A 196 -24.68 8.98 -7.00
N GLU A 197 -24.80 8.90 -5.67
CA GLU A 197 -24.73 7.65 -4.93
C GLU A 197 -25.93 6.78 -5.36
N GLU A 198 -25.67 5.75 -6.16
CA GLU A 198 -26.61 4.64 -6.30
C GLU A 198 -26.82 4.02 -4.92
N ALA A 199 -28.06 3.56 -4.64
CA ALA A 199 -28.39 2.91 -3.38
C ALA A 199 -27.61 1.59 -3.26
N ASP A 200 -26.41 1.64 -2.67
CA ASP A 200 -25.62 0.47 -2.38
C ASP A 200 -26.16 -0.22 -1.13
N ASN A 201 -27.04 -1.18 -1.38
CA ASN A 201 -27.74 -1.94 -0.36
C ASN A 201 -27.15 -3.33 -0.16
N LYS A 202 -25.95 -3.62 -0.68
CA LYS A 202 -25.31 -4.94 -0.56
C LYS A 202 -24.22 -4.91 0.50
N ILE A 203 -24.32 -5.79 1.49
CA ILE A 203 -23.37 -5.87 2.60
C ILE A 203 -22.71 -7.24 2.62
N SER A 204 -21.39 -7.28 2.45
CA SER A 204 -20.60 -8.50 2.58
C SER A 204 -20.07 -8.63 4.01
N VAL A 205 -20.45 -9.71 4.70
CA VAL A 205 -20.15 -9.93 6.12
C VAL A 205 -19.34 -11.20 6.33
N ALA A 206 -18.15 -11.06 6.90
CA ALA A 206 -17.28 -12.16 7.28
C ALA A 206 -17.46 -12.55 8.75
N ILE A 207 -17.71 -13.83 9.05
CA ILE A 207 -17.76 -14.33 10.44
C ILE A 207 -16.44 -15.00 10.81
N ILE A 208 -15.68 -14.37 11.72
CA ILE A 208 -14.37 -14.86 12.14
C ILE A 208 -14.31 -15.14 13.64
N GLY A 209 -13.30 -15.91 14.04
CA GLY A 209 -13.06 -16.32 15.43
C GLY A 209 -12.60 -17.77 15.51
N ARG A 210 -12.14 -18.18 16.69
CA ARG A 210 -11.60 -19.53 16.93
C ARG A 210 -12.61 -20.66 16.74
N VAL A 211 -12.10 -21.89 16.62
CA VAL A 211 -12.94 -23.09 16.61
C VAL A 211 -13.78 -23.14 17.90
N ASN A 212 -15.03 -23.57 17.80
CA ASN A 212 -15.97 -23.70 18.92
C ASN A 212 -16.44 -22.39 19.60
N THR A 213 -16.13 -21.20 19.08
CA THR A 213 -16.71 -19.93 19.57
C THR A 213 -18.20 -19.77 19.23
N GLY A 214 -18.74 -20.64 18.38
CA GLY A 214 -20.17 -20.70 18.03
C GLY A 214 -20.55 -19.97 16.74
N LYS A 215 -19.58 -19.73 15.84
CA LYS A 215 -19.81 -19.16 14.49
C LYS A 215 -20.95 -19.85 13.72
N SER A 216 -20.90 -21.19 13.62
CA SER A 216 -21.91 -21.96 12.87
C SER A 216 -23.28 -21.93 13.56
N SER A 217 -23.29 -21.94 14.90
CA SER A 217 -24.52 -21.78 15.68
C SER A 217 -25.14 -20.40 15.45
N LEU A 218 -24.33 -19.34 15.39
CA LEU A 218 -24.79 -17.99 15.14
C LEU A 218 -25.38 -17.85 13.73
N LEU A 219 -24.65 -18.30 12.70
CA LEU A 219 -25.15 -18.27 11.33
C LEU A 219 -26.50 -19.00 11.21
N ASN A 220 -26.63 -20.18 11.82
CA ASN A 220 -27.88 -20.91 11.81
C ASN A 220 -29.01 -20.20 12.58
N ALA A 221 -28.68 -19.50 13.67
CA ALA A 221 -29.66 -18.75 14.44
C ALA A 221 -30.17 -17.54 13.63
N LEU A 222 -29.27 -16.82 12.95
CA LEU A 222 -29.63 -15.70 12.06
C LEU A 222 -30.52 -16.18 10.90
N LEU A 223 -30.14 -17.27 10.23
CA LEU A 223 -30.94 -17.88 9.14
C LEU A 223 -32.27 -18.48 9.63
N GLY A 224 -32.36 -18.83 10.91
CA GLY A 224 -33.55 -19.41 11.53
C GLY A 224 -34.59 -18.38 11.93
N GLU A 225 -34.17 -17.18 12.33
CA GLU A 225 -35.06 -16.06 12.69
C GLU A 225 -35.64 -15.36 11.44
N GLU A 226 -34.88 -15.30 10.34
CA GLU A 226 -35.29 -14.62 9.09
C GLU A 226 -35.52 -15.58 7.92
N ARG A 227 -36.34 -16.63 8.11
CA ARG A 227 -36.87 -17.39 6.97
C ARG A 227 -37.90 -16.54 6.22
N SER A 228 -37.43 -15.61 5.39
CA SER A 228 -38.21 -14.95 4.35
C SER A 228 -37.28 -14.57 3.20
N VAL A 229 -37.43 -15.31 2.09
CA VAL A 229 -36.85 -15.07 0.75
C VAL A 229 -35.34 -15.34 0.61
N VAL A 230 -35.01 -16.60 0.26
CA VAL A 230 -33.78 -16.87 -0.50
C VAL A 230 -34.08 -16.46 -1.94
N SER A 231 -33.33 -15.49 -2.47
CA SER A 231 -33.51 -14.98 -3.82
C SER A 231 -32.61 -15.72 -4.81
N ASP A 232 -33.21 -16.51 -5.71
CA ASP A 232 -32.52 -17.16 -6.84
C ASP A 232 -32.34 -16.19 -8.04
N VAL A 233 -31.98 -14.91 -7.80
CA VAL A 233 -31.86 -13.93 -8.90
C VAL A 233 -30.57 -14.14 -9.67
N ALA A 234 -30.71 -14.62 -10.91
CA ALA A 234 -29.66 -14.72 -11.90
C ALA A 234 -29.07 -13.33 -12.21
N GLY A 235 -27.81 -13.10 -11.85
CA GLY A 235 -27.12 -11.83 -12.12
C GLY A 235 -26.02 -11.46 -11.13
N THR A 236 -25.86 -12.22 -10.05
CA THR A 236 -24.77 -12.04 -9.10
C THR A 236 -23.64 -13.02 -9.41
N THR A 237 -22.39 -12.57 -9.35
CA THR A 237 -21.23 -13.45 -9.20
C THR A 237 -21.23 -14.03 -7.79
N ILE A 238 -22.28 -14.80 -7.43
CA ILE A 238 -22.39 -15.51 -6.17
C ILE A 238 -21.47 -16.73 -6.24
N ASP A 239 -20.50 -16.78 -5.33
CA ASP A 239 -19.83 -18.04 -5.02
C ASP A 239 -20.91 -18.98 -4.43
N PRO A 240 -21.04 -20.26 -4.87
CA PRO A 240 -22.12 -21.19 -4.49
C PRO A 240 -22.10 -21.63 -3.00
N ILE A 241 -21.43 -20.86 -2.15
CA ILE A 241 -21.03 -21.15 -0.78
C ILE A 241 -21.50 -20.03 0.17
N ASP A 242 -22.00 -18.91 -0.34
CA ASP A 242 -22.43 -17.77 0.48
C ASP A 242 -23.92 -17.87 0.83
N GLU A 243 -24.32 -17.27 1.95
CA GLU A 243 -25.71 -17.25 2.42
C GLU A 243 -26.17 -15.80 2.57
N THR A 244 -27.35 -15.48 2.06
CA THR A 244 -27.84 -14.09 1.97
C THR A 244 -29.15 -13.93 2.76
N ILE A 245 -29.28 -12.80 3.45
CA ILE A 245 -30.43 -12.43 4.28
C ILE A 245 -30.85 -11.00 3.92
N GLU A 246 -32.15 -10.75 3.75
CA GLU A 246 -32.70 -9.40 3.55
C GLU A 246 -33.12 -8.78 4.89
N HIS A 247 -32.57 -7.60 5.23
CA HIS A 247 -32.88 -6.90 6.48
C HIS A 247 -32.83 -5.38 6.30
N ASN A 248 -33.90 -4.66 6.68
CA ASN A 248 -34.00 -3.18 6.57
C ASN A 248 -33.57 -2.63 5.20
N ASP A 249 -34.09 -3.20 4.11
CA ASP A 249 -33.77 -2.87 2.71
C ASP A 249 -32.32 -3.19 2.26
N TYR A 250 -31.53 -3.86 3.11
CA TYR A 250 -30.20 -4.37 2.79
C TYR A 250 -30.19 -5.86 2.46
N GLU A 251 -29.41 -6.22 1.44
CA GLU A 251 -29.03 -7.59 1.11
C GLU A 251 -27.71 -7.92 1.82
N ILE A 252 -27.78 -8.69 2.91
CA ILE A 252 -26.63 -9.05 3.74
C ILE A 252 -26.14 -10.44 3.34
N THR A 253 -24.98 -10.51 2.69
CA THR A 253 -24.32 -11.74 2.27
C THR A 253 -23.23 -12.15 3.25
N PHE A 254 -23.37 -13.31 3.87
CA PHE A 254 -22.35 -13.92 4.70
C PHE A 254 -21.36 -14.69 3.82
N VAL A 255 -20.11 -14.22 3.77
CA VAL A 255 -19.08 -14.79 2.90
C VAL A 255 -18.44 -16.05 3.49
N ASP A 256 -18.13 -17.02 2.63
CA ASP A 256 -17.45 -18.28 2.91
C ASP A 256 -18.13 -19.18 3.98
N THR A 257 -19.45 -19.36 3.88
CA THR A 257 -20.20 -20.12 4.90
C THR A 257 -19.88 -21.62 4.94
N ALA A 258 -19.36 -22.23 3.87
CA ALA A 258 -18.94 -23.64 3.93
C ALA A 258 -17.68 -23.85 4.75
N GLY A 259 -16.81 -22.83 4.88
CA GLY A 259 -15.72 -22.85 5.85
C GLY A 259 -16.27 -22.98 7.28
N ILE A 260 -17.36 -22.26 7.58
CA ILE A 260 -18.04 -22.28 8.88
C ILE A 260 -18.76 -23.63 9.12
N ARG A 261 -19.41 -24.22 8.11
CA ARG A 261 -20.11 -25.51 8.24
C ARG A 261 -19.15 -26.72 8.33
N LYS A 262 -18.01 -26.69 7.63
CA LYS A 262 -17.00 -27.79 7.65
C LYS A 262 -16.09 -27.76 8.88
N ARG A 263 -15.77 -26.58 9.44
CA ARG A 263 -14.87 -26.42 10.60
C ARG A 263 -15.43 -26.94 11.93
N SER A 264 -16.72 -27.27 12.01
CA SER A 264 -17.33 -27.92 13.19
C SER A 264 -16.87 -29.37 13.43
N LYS A 265 -16.11 -29.98 12.50
CA LYS A 265 -15.69 -31.40 12.60
C LYS A 265 -14.18 -31.65 12.50
N ILE A 266 -13.35 -30.63 12.23
CA ILE A 266 -11.93 -30.84 11.93
C ILE A 266 -11.07 -30.26 13.05
N VAL A 267 -10.49 -31.16 13.85
CA VAL A 267 -9.40 -30.84 14.79
C VAL A 267 -8.09 -30.88 14.01
N GLY A 268 -7.32 -29.80 14.02
CA GLY A 268 -5.88 -29.87 13.71
C GLY A 268 -5.38 -29.36 12.36
N ILE A 269 -6.01 -28.37 11.70
CA ILE A 269 -5.41 -27.71 10.53
C ILE A 269 -5.51 -26.18 10.66
N GLU A 270 -4.70 -25.59 11.54
CA GLU A 270 -4.62 -24.13 11.69
C GLU A 270 -3.76 -23.47 10.60
N LYS A 271 -2.80 -24.21 10.02
CA LYS A 271 -1.81 -23.64 9.10
C LYS A 271 -2.33 -23.37 7.68
N TYR A 272 -3.39 -24.06 7.24
CA TYR A 272 -4.04 -23.86 5.93
C TYR A 272 -5.29 -22.97 6.02
N ALA A 273 -5.64 -22.48 7.21
CA ALA A 273 -6.84 -21.68 7.44
C ALA A 273 -6.64 -20.17 7.21
N LEU A 274 -5.40 -19.67 7.34
CA LEU A 274 -5.08 -18.24 7.23
C LEU A 274 -5.35 -17.68 5.84
N GLY A 275 -4.76 -18.25 4.78
CA GLY A 275 -4.93 -17.72 3.42
C GLY A 275 -6.39 -17.69 2.93
N ARG A 276 -7.21 -18.68 3.33
CA ARG A 276 -8.67 -18.66 3.05
C ARG A 276 -9.39 -17.57 3.85
N THR A 277 -8.98 -17.34 5.09
CA THR A 277 -9.54 -16.26 5.92
C THR A 277 -9.16 -14.90 5.34
N GLU A 278 -7.95 -14.72 4.83
CA GLU A 278 -7.52 -13.50 4.14
C GLU A 278 -8.36 -13.25 2.88
N ALA A 279 -8.50 -14.22 1.98
CA ALA A 279 -9.31 -14.07 0.77
C ALA A 279 -10.81 -13.79 1.06
N MET A 280 -11.34 -14.30 2.18
CA MET A 280 -12.69 -13.98 2.64
C MET A 280 -12.78 -12.54 3.17
N LEU A 281 -11.79 -12.08 3.92
CA LEU A 281 -11.74 -10.72 4.48
C LEU A 281 -11.51 -9.66 3.39
N GLU A 282 -10.78 -9.97 2.32
CA GLU A 282 -10.60 -9.08 1.15
C GLU A 282 -11.92 -8.70 0.47
N LYS A 283 -12.92 -9.58 0.53
CA LYS A 283 -14.24 -9.37 -0.08
C LYS A 283 -15.29 -8.81 0.90
N ALA A 284 -14.96 -8.69 2.19
CA ALA A 284 -15.93 -8.31 3.22
C ALA A 284 -15.93 -6.80 3.45
N ASP A 285 -17.10 -6.23 3.76
CA ASP A 285 -17.23 -4.86 4.26
C ASP A 285 -17.09 -4.84 5.79
N ILE A 286 -17.70 -5.84 6.44
CA ILE A 286 -17.81 -5.96 7.89
C ILE A 286 -17.32 -7.33 8.37
N ALA A 287 -16.46 -7.32 9.39
CA ALA A 287 -16.04 -8.52 10.11
C ALA A 287 -16.79 -8.66 11.44
N LEU A 288 -17.46 -9.81 11.64
CA LEU A 288 -18.00 -10.23 12.92
C LEU A 288 -16.96 -11.07 13.67
N LEU A 289 -16.32 -10.48 14.67
CA LEU A 289 -15.35 -11.17 15.52
C LEU A 289 -16.07 -11.87 16.67
N ILE A 290 -16.19 -13.20 16.60
CA ILE A 290 -16.88 -14.00 17.62
C ILE A 290 -15.92 -14.40 18.74
N ILE A 291 -16.14 -13.86 19.93
CA ILE A 291 -15.40 -14.19 21.17
C ILE A 291 -16.27 -15.07 22.06
N ASP A 292 -15.68 -16.09 22.66
CA ASP A 292 -16.37 -16.97 23.63
C ASP A 292 -16.36 -16.33 25.02
N ALA A 293 -17.52 -16.01 25.58
CA ALA A 293 -17.66 -15.40 26.91
C ALA A 293 -17.03 -16.23 28.04
N THR A 294 -16.98 -17.56 27.91
CA THR A 294 -16.46 -18.44 28.96
C THR A 294 -14.93 -18.53 28.97
N VAL A 295 -14.29 -18.14 27.87
CA VAL A 295 -12.84 -18.23 27.70
C VAL A 295 -12.20 -16.84 27.68
N GLY A 296 -12.89 -15.85 27.11
CA GLY A 296 -12.32 -14.54 26.83
C GLY A 296 -11.45 -14.55 25.56
N VAL A 297 -10.64 -13.49 25.42
CA VAL A 297 -9.70 -13.32 24.32
C VAL A 297 -8.51 -14.25 24.52
N THR A 298 -8.05 -14.88 23.44
CA THR A 298 -6.80 -15.64 23.43
C THR A 298 -5.87 -15.17 22.33
N GLU A 299 -4.62 -15.61 22.34
CA GLU A 299 -3.62 -15.27 21.31
C GLU A 299 -4.11 -15.55 19.87
N LEU A 300 -4.90 -16.60 19.67
CA LEU A 300 -5.46 -16.91 18.35
C LEU A 300 -6.61 -15.95 17.99
N ASP A 301 -7.39 -15.47 18.96
CA ASP A 301 -8.38 -14.40 18.71
C ASP A 301 -7.67 -13.08 18.35
N GLU A 302 -6.58 -12.71 19.02
CA GLU A 302 -5.77 -11.53 18.69
C GLU A 302 -5.19 -11.60 17.28
N ARG A 303 -4.63 -12.75 16.88
CA ARG A 303 -4.10 -12.95 15.52
C ARG A 303 -5.18 -12.79 14.46
N VAL A 304 -6.36 -13.35 14.70
CA VAL A 304 -7.52 -13.23 13.79
C VAL A 304 -8.04 -11.80 13.75
N ALA A 305 -8.12 -11.13 14.91
CA ALA A 305 -8.49 -9.73 15.01
C ALA A 305 -7.49 -8.81 14.27
N GLY A 306 -6.19 -9.13 14.31
CA GLY A 306 -5.16 -8.40 13.58
C GLY A 306 -5.37 -8.40 12.06
N LEU A 307 -6.05 -9.41 11.51
CA LEU A 307 -6.43 -9.41 10.10
C LEU A 307 -7.52 -8.36 9.80
N ILE A 308 -8.46 -8.12 10.71
CA ILE A 308 -9.47 -7.06 10.55
C ILE A 308 -8.79 -5.70 10.36
N GLU A 309 -7.80 -5.39 11.21
CA GLU A 309 -7.04 -4.14 11.11
C GLU A 309 -6.19 -4.11 9.83
N LYS A 310 -5.53 -5.22 9.46
CA LYS A 310 -4.74 -5.33 8.24
C LYS A 310 -5.56 -4.98 6.99
N PHE A 311 -6.78 -5.49 6.90
CA PHE A 311 -7.70 -5.24 5.78
C PHE A 311 -8.59 -4.00 5.97
N ARG A 312 -8.41 -3.26 7.08
CA ARG A 312 -9.18 -2.04 7.39
C ARG A 312 -10.69 -2.23 7.30
N LEU A 313 -11.17 -3.36 7.85
CA LEU A 313 -12.58 -3.70 7.82
C LEU A 313 -13.36 -3.02 8.94
N SER A 314 -14.62 -2.68 8.63
CA SER A 314 -15.60 -2.39 9.67
C SER A 314 -15.78 -3.64 10.53
N ALA A 315 -16.09 -3.46 11.82
CA ALA A 315 -16.04 -4.57 12.75
C ALA A 315 -17.11 -4.47 13.84
N LEU A 316 -17.66 -5.63 14.18
CA LEU A 316 -18.53 -5.84 15.34
C LEU A 316 -17.97 -7.00 16.17
N ILE A 317 -17.70 -6.75 17.44
CA ILE A 317 -17.24 -7.81 18.36
C ILE A 317 -18.47 -8.45 19.00
N VAL A 318 -18.63 -9.74 18.78
CA VAL A 318 -19.77 -10.51 19.26
C VAL A 318 -19.31 -11.46 20.35
N ILE A 319 -19.72 -11.18 21.59
CA ILE A 319 -19.43 -11.99 22.76
C ILE A 319 -20.52 -13.06 22.88
N ASN A 320 -20.21 -14.27 22.42
CA ASN A 320 -21.15 -15.39 22.36
C ASN A 320 -21.09 -16.27 23.62
N LYS A 321 -22.10 -17.12 23.79
CA LYS A 321 -22.30 -18.00 24.97
C LYS A 321 -22.54 -17.23 26.26
N TRP A 322 -23.14 -16.05 26.16
CA TRP A 322 -23.42 -15.18 27.31
C TRP A 322 -24.38 -15.82 28.34
N ASP A 323 -25.14 -16.84 27.92
CA ASP A 323 -26.02 -17.66 28.77
C ASP A 323 -25.26 -18.47 29.82
N ILE A 324 -23.99 -18.83 29.56
CA ILE A 324 -23.15 -19.65 30.44
C ILE A 324 -21.88 -18.94 30.89
N ARG A 325 -21.88 -17.60 30.89
CA ARG A 325 -20.74 -16.74 31.27
C ARG A 325 -20.25 -16.87 32.72
N GLY A 326 -20.98 -17.60 33.57
CA GLY A 326 -20.73 -17.64 35.01
C GLY A 326 -21.09 -16.31 35.69
N GLU A 327 -20.20 -15.84 36.56
CA GLU A 327 -20.39 -14.61 37.36
C GLU A 327 -19.89 -13.35 36.64
N LYS A 328 -19.26 -13.48 35.47
CA LYS A 328 -18.66 -12.37 34.74
C LYS A 328 -19.71 -11.32 34.36
N THR A 329 -19.44 -10.07 34.72
CA THR A 329 -20.28 -8.91 34.38
C THR A 329 -20.03 -8.46 32.94
N TYR A 330 -20.92 -7.61 32.42
CA TYR A 330 -20.75 -7.05 31.07
C TYR A 330 -19.54 -6.12 31.02
N GLU A 331 -19.39 -5.29 32.05
CA GLU A 331 -18.33 -4.31 32.20
C GLU A 331 -16.96 -5.00 32.23
N GLU A 332 -16.77 -6.03 33.06
CA GLU A 332 -15.54 -6.81 33.10
C GLU A 332 -15.21 -7.46 31.76
N ALA A 333 -16.22 -7.99 31.05
CA ALA A 333 -15.99 -8.59 29.73
C ALA A 333 -15.60 -7.54 28.67
N VAL A 334 -16.18 -6.34 28.72
CA VAL A 334 -15.80 -5.24 27.84
C VAL A 334 -14.39 -4.77 28.12
N ASP A 335 -14.04 -4.54 29.39
CA ASP A 335 -12.72 -4.06 29.79
C ASP A 335 -11.62 -5.05 29.37
N ASP A 336 -11.80 -6.34 29.67
CA ASP A 336 -10.85 -7.39 29.25
C ASP A 336 -10.64 -7.41 27.72
N ILE A 337 -11.73 -7.33 26.95
CA ILE A 337 -11.64 -7.34 25.48
C ILE A 337 -10.97 -6.07 24.96
N ARG A 338 -11.26 -4.91 25.56
CA ARG A 338 -10.67 -3.63 25.16
C ARG A 338 -9.18 -3.55 25.49
N ASP A 339 -8.76 -4.19 26.58
CA ASP A 339 -7.36 -4.27 26.97
C ASP A 339 -6.55 -5.19 26.04
N GLU A 340 -7.10 -6.31 25.60
CA GLU A 340 -6.39 -7.19 24.66
C GLU A 340 -6.48 -6.69 23.21
N LEU A 341 -7.64 -6.17 22.79
CA LEU A 341 -7.90 -5.73 21.41
C LEU A 341 -7.91 -4.20 21.25
N LYS A 342 -6.90 -3.53 21.80
CA LYS A 342 -6.77 -2.04 21.79
C LYS A 342 -6.87 -1.41 20.40
N PHE A 343 -6.45 -2.13 19.36
CA PHE A 343 -6.48 -1.67 17.97
C PHE A 343 -7.90 -1.67 17.39
N LEU A 344 -8.81 -2.54 17.88
CA LEU A 344 -10.23 -2.57 17.50
C LEU A 344 -11.12 -1.74 18.45
N HIS A 345 -10.58 -0.71 19.10
CA HIS A 345 -11.38 0.15 20.00
C HIS A 345 -12.58 0.81 19.29
N TYR A 346 -12.51 0.98 17.97
CA TYR A 346 -13.62 1.54 17.19
C TYR A 346 -14.81 0.57 17.07
N ALA A 347 -14.60 -0.74 17.22
CA ALA A 347 -15.62 -1.77 17.01
C ALA A 347 -16.59 -1.86 18.21
N PRO A 348 -17.91 -1.74 18.05
CA PRO A 348 -18.86 -1.96 19.14
C PRO A 348 -18.84 -3.42 19.62
N LEU A 349 -19.31 -3.65 20.85
CA LEU A 349 -19.47 -4.98 21.43
C LEU A 349 -20.94 -5.31 21.68
N ILE A 350 -21.34 -6.51 21.31
CA ILE A 350 -22.66 -7.05 21.63
C ILE A 350 -22.53 -8.42 22.30
N THR A 351 -23.33 -8.66 23.33
CA THR A 351 -23.45 -9.97 23.97
C THR A 351 -24.63 -10.74 23.41
N ILE A 352 -24.41 -12.01 23.08
CA ILE A 352 -25.45 -12.90 22.55
C ILE A 352 -25.36 -14.30 23.15
N SER A 353 -26.40 -15.10 22.91
CA SER A 353 -26.31 -16.54 22.94
C SER A 353 -26.93 -17.12 21.67
N ALA A 354 -26.07 -17.59 20.77
CA ALA A 354 -26.50 -18.28 19.55
C ALA A 354 -27.28 -19.58 19.86
N LYS A 355 -27.12 -20.16 21.06
CA LYS A 355 -27.82 -21.37 21.47
C LYS A 355 -29.26 -21.09 21.90
N THR A 356 -29.49 -19.99 22.62
CA THR A 356 -30.81 -19.64 23.15
C THR A 356 -31.56 -18.65 22.27
N GLY A 357 -30.89 -18.02 21.29
CA GLY A 357 -31.43 -16.92 20.48
C GLY A 357 -31.30 -15.55 21.15
N MET A 358 -30.73 -15.47 22.36
CA MET A 358 -30.62 -14.22 23.08
C MET A 358 -29.85 -13.17 22.26
N ARG A 359 -30.54 -12.07 21.93
CA ARG A 359 -30.02 -10.89 21.21
C ARG A 359 -29.43 -11.20 19.82
N VAL A 360 -29.74 -12.35 19.23
CA VAL A 360 -29.23 -12.72 17.89
C VAL A 360 -29.78 -11.75 16.84
N ASN A 361 -31.09 -11.48 16.86
CA ASN A 361 -31.74 -10.49 16.00
C ASN A 361 -31.08 -9.09 16.00
N LYS A 362 -30.44 -8.69 17.10
CA LYS A 362 -29.77 -7.40 17.21
C LYS A 362 -28.48 -7.29 16.41
N ILE A 363 -27.94 -8.40 15.91
CA ILE A 363 -26.75 -8.37 15.07
C ILE A 363 -27.05 -7.75 13.70
N LEU A 364 -28.21 -8.04 13.10
CA LEU A 364 -28.57 -7.48 11.78
C LEU A 364 -28.81 -5.96 11.88
N ASP A 365 -29.47 -5.50 12.95
CA ASP A 365 -29.61 -4.08 13.29
C ASP A 365 -28.21 -3.40 13.40
N GLN A 366 -27.24 -4.06 14.04
CA GLN A 366 -25.89 -3.52 14.20
C GLN A 366 -25.08 -3.53 12.90
N ILE A 367 -25.20 -4.57 12.08
CA ILE A 367 -24.55 -4.65 10.78
C ILE A 367 -25.00 -3.50 9.88
N THR A 368 -26.32 -3.30 9.76
CA THR A 368 -26.89 -2.21 8.94
C THR A 368 -26.50 -0.84 9.48
N ALA A 369 -26.54 -0.63 10.79
CA ALA A 369 -26.09 0.63 11.40
C ALA A 369 -24.59 0.92 11.16
N ILE A 370 -23.72 -0.09 11.28
CA ILE A 370 -22.29 0.05 10.97
C ILE A 370 -22.09 0.36 9.49
N TYR A 371 -22.84 -0.30 8.60
CA TYR A 371 -22.73 -0.08 7.17
C TYR A 371 -23.21 1.32 6.74
N GLU A 372 -24.25 1.84 7.37
CA GLU A 372 -24.69 3.24 7.19
C GLU A 372 -23.57 4.23 7.53
N ARG A 373 -22.88 4.00 8.64
CA ARG A 373 -21.70 4.80 9.03
C ARG A 373 -20.53 4.57 8.07
N TYR A 374 -20.37 3.36 7.56
CA TYR A 374 -19.31 2.99 6.63
C TYR A 374 -19.44 3.76 5.32
N LYS A 375 -20.64 3.86 4.74
CA LYS A 375 -20.86 4.61 3.49
C LYS A 375 -20.91 6.13 3.68
N GLN A 376 -20.90 6.63 4.91
CA GLN A 376 -21.09 8.05 5.21
C GLN A 376 -19.99 8.92 4.58
N ARG A 377 -20.43 9.95 3.84
CA ARG A 377 -19.57 11.01 3.30
C ARG A 377 -19.65 12.28 4.14
N ILE A 378 -18.49 12.83 4.49
CA ILE A 378 -18.33 14.07 5.24
C ILE A 378 -17.92 15.18 4.28
N SER A 379 -18.68 16.26 4.23
CA SER A 379 -18.28 17.45 3.47
C SER A 379 -16.94 18.01 3.96
N THR A 380 -16.08 18.45 3.04
CA THR A 380 -14.79 19.08 3.34
C THR A 380 -14.92 20.23 4.35
N SER A 381 -15.95 21.07 4.27
CA SER A 381 -16.18 22.15 5.25
C SER A 381 -16.35 21.62 6.67
N LYS A 382 -17.33 20.73 6.91
CA LYS A 382 -17.58 20.15 8.24
C LYS A 382 -16.35 19.44 8.79
N LEU A 383 -15.63 18.70 7.94
CA LEU A 383 -14.41 18.01 8.36
C LEU A 383 -13.32 18.99 8.82
N ASN A 384 -13.13 20.09 8.10
CA ASN A 384 -12.16 21.13 8.48
C ASN A 384 -12.57 21.90 9.73
N ASP A 385 -13.87 22.11 9.97
CA ASP A 385 -14.36 22.70 11.22
C ASP A 385 -13.98 21.82 12.42
N VAL A 386 -14.23 20.52 12.33
CA VAL A 386 -13.88 19.53 13.36
C VAL A 386 -12.36 19.41 13.52
N LEU A 387 -11.60 19.41 12.43
CA LEU A 387 -10.13 19.38 12.47
C LEU A 387 -9.57 20.59 13.23
N ARG A 388 -10.10 21.79 12.97
CA ARG A 388 -9.68 23.02 13.68
C ARG A 388 -9.97 22.91 15.18
N GLU A 389 -11.14 22.40 15.57
CA GLU A 389 -11.49 22.15 16.98
C GLU A 389 -10.49 21.18 17.64
N ALA A 390 -10.12 20.09 16.94
CA ALA A 390 -9.15 19.12 17.43
C ALA A 390 -7.75 19.75 17.61
N MET A 391 -7.27 20.51 16.63
CA MET A 391 -5.95 21.15 16.67
C MET A 391 -5.83 22.22 17.77
N GLN A 392 -6.93 22.92 18.09
CA GLN A 392 -6.97 23.86 19.21
C GLN A 392 -6.86 23.15 20.57
N ARG A 393 -7.51 21.98 20.68
CA ARG A 393 -7.51 21.19 21.92
C ARG A 393 -6.17 20.48 22.15
N HIS A 394 -5.56 19.99 21.07
CA HIS A 394 -4.22 19.43 21.10
C HIS A 394 -3.42 19.87 19.88
N HIS A 395 -2.43 20.72 20.11
CA HIS A 395 -1.59 21.29 19.06
C HIS A 395 -0.77 20.21 18.33
N VAL A 396 -0.48 20.47 17.06
CA VAL A 396 0.37 19.60 16.24
C VAL A 396 1.81 19.65 16.77
N PRO A 397 2.44 18.51 17.11
CA PRO A 397 3.84 18.49 17.55
C PRO A 397 4.79 18.98 16.46
N SER A 398 5.89 19.62 16.87
CA SER A 398 7.00 19.91 15.97
C SER A 398 7.78 18.63 15.63
N TYR A 399 8.32 18.54 14.42
CA TYR A 399 9.16 17.43 13.99
C TYR A 399 10.59 17.94 13.72
N ASN A 400 11.57 17.44 14.46
CA ASN A 400 12.99 17.86 14.38
C ASN A 400 13.18 19.39 14.44
N GLY A 401 12.45 20.06 15.34
CA GLY A 401 12.47 21.52 15.50
C GLY A 401 11.73 22.29 14.41
N ALA A 402 11.21 21.61 13.38
CA ALA A 402 10.44 22.22 12.31
C ALA A 402 8.93 22.14 12.58
N LEU A 403 8.22 23.22 12.27
CA LEU A 403 6.78 23.32 12.53
C LEU A 403 5.97 22.55 11.47
N VAL A 404 5.10 21.66 11.92
CA VAL A 404 4.16 20.89 11.08
C VAL A 404 2.84 21.64 11.03
N LYS A 405 2.38 22.01 9.83
CA LYS A 405 1.13 22.71 9.57
C LYS A 405 0.21 21.82 8.74
N ILE A 406 -0.91 21.43 9.34
CA ILE A 406 -2.04 20.87 8.60
C ILE A 406 -2.83 22.04 8.04
N LYS A 407 -2.98 22.11 6.71
CA LYS A 407 -3.68 23.18 6.00
C LYS A 407 -5.18 22.92 5.99
N PHE A 408 -5.56 21.73 5.52
CA PHE A 408 -6.94 21.27 5.48
C PHE A 408 -6.99 19.74 5.44
N ALA A 409 -8.18 19.19 5.61
CA ALA A 409 -8.47 17.77 5.41
C ALA A 409 -9.63 17.58 4.43
N THR A 410 -9.63 16.46 3.73
CA THR A 410 -10.77 16.04 2.92
C THR A 410 -10.94 14.53 2.98
N GLN A 411 -12.19 14.07 2.89
CA GLN A 411 -12.49 12.68 2.63
C GLN A 411 -12.48 12.47 1.11
N TYR A 412 -11.79 11.42 0.66
CA TYR A 412 -11.70 11.08 -0.77
C TYR A 412 -12.31 9.71 -1.09
N GLU A 413 -12.45 8.85 -0.09
CA GLU A 413 -13.05 7.52 -0.22
C GLU A 413 -14.00 7.24 0.96
N THR A 414 -15.02 6.41 0.76
CA THR A 414 -16.02 6.06 1.78
C THR A 414 -15.92 4.62 2.26
N LYS A 415 -15.52 3.65 1.43
CA LYS A 415 -15.53 2.22 1.80
C LYS A 415 -14.13 1.60 1.66
N PRO A 416 -13.22 1.76 2.66
CA PRO A 416 -13.40 2.44 3.95
C PRO A 416 -13.25 3.97 3.89
N PRO A 417 -13.68 4.72 4.93
CA PRO A 417 -13.52 6.17 4.94
C PRO A 417 -12.04 6.55 4.99
N LYS A 418 -11.53 7.07 3.87
CA LYS A 418 -10.15 7.57 3.78
C LYS A 418 -10.13 9.09 3.79
N ILE A 419 -9.37 9.63 4.73
CA ILE A 419 -9.23 11.05 5.00
C ILE A 419 -7.78 11.47 4.75
N ALA A 420 -7.59 12.38 3.81
CA ALA A 420 -6.30 13.00 3.54
C ALA A 420 -6.14 14.27 4.38
N LEU A 421 -5.03 14.36 5.11
CA LEU A 421 -4.56 15.57 5.79
C LEU A 421 -3.50 16.25 4.92
N ILE A 422 -3.83 17.41 4.38
CA ILE A 422 -2.88 18.18 3.57
C ILE A 422 -1.96 18.95 4.51
N THR A 423 -0.69 18.59 4.53
CA THR A 423 0.32 19.13 5.44
C THR A 423 1.56 19.59 4.67
N ASN A 424 2.28 20.55 5.25
CA ASN A 424 3.59 20.95 4.72
C ASN A 424 4.66 19.86 4.91
N ARG A 425 4.46 18.95 5.86
CA ARG A 425 5.40 17.88 6.22
C ARG A 425 4.63 16.60 6.57
N PRO A 426 4.36 15.72 5.59
CA PRO A 426 3.67 14.44 5.83
C PRO A 426 4.37 13.56 6.85
N ASP A 427 5.68 13.40 6.68
CA ASP A 427 6.53 12.57 7.55
C ASP A 427 6.68 13.16 8.96
N GLY A 428 6.33 14.45 9.13
CA GLY A 428 6.35 15.11 10.42
C GLY A 428 5.16 14.78 11.31
N LEU A 429 4.11 14.17 10.76
CA LEU A 429 2.90 13.84 11.51
C LEU A 429 3.00 12.44 12.11
N HIS A 430 3.42 12.35 13.37
CA HIS A 430 3.57 11.08 14.08
C HIS A 430 2.24 10.31 14.21
N PHE A 431 2.31 8.97 14.21
CA PHE A 431 1.14 8.09 14.22
C PHE A 431 0.20 8.35 15.41
N SER A 432 0.74 8.73 16.57
CA SER A 432 -0.05 9.03 17.77
C SER A 432 -0.99 10.22 17.56
N TYR A 433 -0.55 11.24 16.80
CA TYR A 433 -1.37 12.40 16.48
C TYR A 433 -2.43 12.06 15.42
N LYS A 434 -2.08 11.24 14.42
CA LYS A 434 -3.06 10.68 13.47
C LYS A 434 -4.16 9.91 14.20
N ARG A 435 -3.79 9.07 15.18
CA ARG A 435 -4.74 8.32 16.02
C ARG A 435 -5.63 9.23 16.84
N TYR A 436 -5.06 10.29 17.43
CA TYR A 436 -5.83 11.32 18.14
C TYR A 436 -6.88 11.96 17.22
N LEU A 437 -6.49 12.41 16.03
CA LEU A 437 -7.41 13.00 15.05
C LEU A 437 -8.49 12.01 14.62
N ALA A 438 -8.13 10.77 14.33
CA ALA A 438 -9.08 9.71 13.96
C ALA A 438 -10.13 9.50 15.07
N ASN A 439 -9.70 9.40 16.32
CA ASN A 439 -10.61 9.25 17.45
C ASN A 439 -11.53 10.47 17.63
N TYR A 440 -10.99 11.66 17.43
CA TYR A 440 -11.75 12.89 17.54
C TYR A 440 -12.83 12.99 16.44
N ILE A 441 -12.44 12.76 15.18
CA ILE A 441 -13.35 12.73 14.02
C ILE A 441 -14.42 11.66 14.23
N ARG A 442 -14.04 10.45 14.65
CA ARG A 442 -14.97 9.36 14.95
C ARG A 442 -16.04 9.77 15.96
N SER A 443 -15.64 10.44 17.05
CA SER A 443 -16.58 10.88 18.08
C SER A 443 -17.57 11.95 17.60
N LYS A 444 -17.16 12.80 16.64
CA LYS A 444 -17.98 13.92 16.15
C LYS A 444 -18.94 13.52 15.03
N PHE A 445 -18.59 12.51 14.24
CA PHE A 445 -19.36 12.07 13.08
C PHE A 445 -19.99 10.68 13.22
N ASP A 446 -19.88 10.05 14.40
CA ASP A 446 -20.39 8.70 14.71
C ASP A 446 -19.85 7.59 13.80
N PHE A 447 -18.53 7.46 13.69
CA PHE A 447 -17.89 6.31 12.99
C PHE A 447 -17.67 5.09 13.91
N GLU A 448 -18.58 4.82 14.83
CA GLU A 448 -18.52 3.60 15.64
C GLU A 448 -18.72 2.35 14.75
N GLY A 449 -17.81 1.40 14.87
CA GLY A 449 -17.73 0.20 14.03
C GLY A 449 -16.90 0.36 12.77
N VAL A 450 -16.46 1.59 12.46
CA VAL A 450 -15.79 1.91 11.20
C VAL A 450 -14.33 2.36 11.44
N PRO A 451 -13.34 1.72 10.77
CA PRO A 451 -11.97 2.21 10.78
C PRO A 451 -11.88 3.51 9.99
N LEU A 452 -11.11 4.47 10.50
CA LEU A 452 -10.82 5.71 9.78
C LEU A 452 -9.36 5.67 9.33
N ASP A 453 -9.14 5.72 8.03
CA ASP A 453 -7.78 5.79 7.51
C ASP A 453 -7.37 7.24 7.30
N ILE A 454 -6.35 7.68 8.06
CA ILE A 454 -5.86 9.05 8.03
C ILE A 454 -4.47 9.06 7.41
N VAL A 455 -4.39 9.60 6.21
CA VAL A 455 -3.15 9.71 5.44
C VAL A 455 -2.70 11.16 5.43
N ALA A 456 -1.40 11.39 5.63
CA ALA A 456 -0.84 12.73 5.53
C ALA A 456 -0.20 12.89 4.14
N ARG A 457 -0.48 14.00 3.45
CA ARG A 457 -0.03 14.25 2.07
C ARG A 457 0.50 15.68 1.91
N LYS A 458 1.42 15.88 0.97
CA LYS A 458 1.78 17.24 0.52
C LYS A 458 0.70 17.76 -0.43
N ARG A 459 0.55 19.08 -0.47
CA ARG A 459 -0.34 19.74 -1.43
C ARG A 459 0.15 19.44 -2.86
N GLY A 460 -0.73 18.95 -3.73
CA GLY A 460 -0.40 18.60 -5.12
C GLY A 460 0.12 17.16 -5.33
N GLU A 461 0.26 16.37 -4.27
CA GLU A 461 0.54 14.93 -4.37
C GLU A 461 -0.73 14.22 -4.86
N ARG A 462 -0.69 13.58 -6.04
CA ARG A 462 -1.83 12.83 -6.59
C ARG A 462 -2.04 11.53 -5.79
N PHE A 463 -3.28 11.04 -5.80
CA PHE A 463 -3.55 9.65 -5.42
C PHE A 463 -2.84 8.75 -6.44
N GLU A 464 -1.81 8.04 -6.00
CA GLU A 464 -1.51 6.75 -6.60
C GLU A 464 -2.57 5.81 -6.03
N GLU A 465 -3.43 5.24 -6.89
CA GLU A 465 -4.30 4.15 -6.49
C GLU A 465 -3.39 3.02 -6.00
N ASP A 466 -3.58 2.59 -4.76
CA ASP A 466 -2.94 1.39 -4.22
C ASP A 466 -3.49 0.19 -5.03
N GLU A 467 -2.83 -0.19 -6.13
CA GLU A 467 -3.06 -1.46 -6.88
C GLU A 467 -2.36 -2.64 -6.21
#